data_AF-A0A962SDI1-F1
#
_entry.id   AF-A0A962SDI1-F1
#
_cell.length_a   1.000
_cell.length_b   1.000
_cell.length_c   1.000
_cell.angle_alpha   90.00
_cell.angle_beta   90.00
_cell.angle_gamma   90.00
#
_symmetry.space_group_name_H-M   'P 1'
#
loop_
_entity.id
_entity.type
_entity.pdbx_description
1 polymer ?
#
loop_
_entity_poly.entity_id
_entity_poly.type
_entity_poly.pdbx_seq_one_letter_code
_entity_poly.pdbx_strand_id
1 'polypeptide(L)'
;TSAKQLDGATVCTNTGTTTELNLADYFKANNMKYQVVAIEDSNQVRQAYDEGRCDIFTTDQSGLYAERLALKNPDDHVVLPEIISKEPLGPVVRQGDDNWFNVVKWTYFALLDAEELGITSANVEEMKGSTNPEIKRVLGVKNEDGSAAGFGTGIGLDEEWVVHIVKGVGNYGEIFDRNVGPNTPL
;
A
#
# COMPACT_ATOMS: atom_id res chain seq x y z
N THR A 1 -2.58 26.33 -8.31
CA THR A 1 -3.29 26.07 -7.04
C THR A 1 -2.33 25.36 -6.10
N SER A 2 -2.30 25.70 -4.82
CA SER A 2 -1.39 25.13 -3.80
C SER A 2 -2.12 25.00 -2.46
N ALA A 3 -1.74 24.00 -1.65
CA ALA A 3 -2.30 23.79 -0.32
C ALA A 3 -2.04 24.97 0.64
N LYS A 4 -1.04 25.81 0.33
CA LYS A 4 -0.74 27.05 1.06
C LYS A 4 -1.78 28.16 0.86
N GLN A 5 -2.74 27.96 -0.04
CA GLN A 5 -3.78 28.92 -0.38
C GLN A 5 -5.14 28.54 0.21
N LEU A 6 -5.16 27.61 1.17
CA LEU A 6 -6.38 27.01 1.72
C LEU A 6 -6.86 27.69 3.01
N ASP A 7 -6.37 28.89 3.33
CA ASP A 7 -6.81 29.63 4.52
C ASP A 7 -8.33 29.88 4.49
N GLY A 8 -9.02 29.44 5.54
CA GLY A 8 -10.47 29.53 5.70
C GLY A 8 -11.26 28.39 5.07
N ALA A 9 -10.62 27.40 4.43
CA ALA A 9 -11.30 26.30 3.75
C ALA A 9 -12.05 25.36 4.71
N THR A 10 -13.13 24.77 4.20
CA THR A 10 -13.83 23.64 4.81
C THR A 10 -13.24 22.33 4.28
N VAL A 11 -12.81 21.45 5.18
CA VAL A 11 -12.01 20.25 4.87
C VAL A 11 -12.76 18.99 5.26
N CYS A 12 -13.00 18.12 4.28
CA CYS A 12 -13.55 16.79 4.50
C CYS A 12 -12.41 15.79 4.78
N THR A 13 -12.58 14.96 5.81
CA THR A 13 -11.65 13.87 6.18
C THR A 13 -12.40 12.79 6.97
N ASN A 14 -11.78 11.62 7.13
CA ASN A 14 -12.25 10.63 8.08
C ASN A 14 -11.81 10.98 9.52
N THR A 15 -12.69 10.77 10.51
CA THR A 15 -12.33 10.92 11.93
C THR A 15 -11.49 9.75 12.44
N GLY A 16 -10.65 9.99 13.45
CA GLY A 16 -9.86 8.94 14.11
C GLY A 16 -8.67 8.45 13.29
N THR A 17 -8.18 9.29 12.38
CA THR A 17 -7.08 8.99 11.45
C THR A 17 -5.84 9.84 11.75
N THR A 18 -4.68 9.41 11.25
CA THR A 18 -3.48 10.27 11.21
C THR A 18 -3.74 11.52 10.36
N THR A 19 -4.51 11.39 9.28
CA THR A 19 -4.94 12.49 8.41
C THR A 19 -5.56 13.65 9.18
N GLU A 20 -6.49 13.37 10.10
CA GLU A 20 -7.16 14.41 10.91
C GLU A 20 -6.16 15.20 11.77
N LEU A 21 -5.19 14.49 12.39
CA LEU A 21 -4.15 15.11 13.20
C LEU A 21 -3.16 15.92 12.36
N ASN A 22 -2.71 15.36 11.23
CA ASN A 22 -1.75 15.98 10.33
C ASN A 22 -2.34 17.21 9.62
N LEU A 23 -3.64 17.20 9.31
CA LEU A 23 -4.37 18.37 8.84
C LEU A 23 -4.29 19.52 9.85
N ALA A 24 -4.59 19.22 11.13
CA ALA A 24 -4.56 20.23 12.19
C ALA A 24 -3.15 20.84 12.36
N ASP A 25 -2.12 19.99 12.34
CA ASP A 25 -0.73 20.44 12.45
C ASP A 25 -0.29 21.28 11.25
N TYR A 26 -0.66 20.88 10.02
CA TYR A 26 -0.33 21.63 8.81
C TYR A 26 -0.94 23.02 8.80
N PHE A 27 -2.24 23.14 9.09
CA PHE A 27 -2.91 24.45 9.12
C PHE A 27 -2.35 25.34 10.23
N LYS A 28 -2.11 24.77 11.42
CA LYS A 28 -1.49 25.51 12.54
C LYS A 28 -0.09 26.00 12.19
N ALA A 29 0.76 25.14 11.63
CA ALA A 29 2.14 25.48 11.27
C ALA A 29 2.22 26.60 10.20
N ASN A 30 1.20 26.70 9.34
CA ASN A 30 1.12 27.70 8.28
C ASN A 30 0.27 28.93 8.67
N ASN A 31 -0.16 29.05 9.93
CA ASN A 31 -1.05 30.13 10.41
C ASN A 31 -2.35 30.26 9.60
N MET A 32 -2.89 29.13 9.14
CA MET A 32 -4.15 29.07 8.40
C MET A 32 -5.29 28.63 9.32
N LYS A 33 -6.47 29.18 9.09
CA LYS A 33 -7.74 28.74 9.68
C LYS A 33 -8.40 27.71 8.77
N TYR A 34 -9.22 26.84 9.34
CA TYR A 34 -10.03 25.89 8.61
C TYR A 34 -11.25 25.47 9.43
N GLN A 35 -12.22 24.87 8.76
CA GLN A 35 -13.30 24.12 9.38
C GLN A 35 -13.18 22.66 8.96
N VAL A 36 -13.38 21.72 9.87
CA VAL A 36 -13.29 20.29 9.57
C VAL A 36 -14.67 19.65 9.57
N VAL A 37 -14.92 18.83 8.55
CA VAL A 37 -16.05 17.91 8.45
C VAL A 37 -15.48 16.50 8.54
N ALA A 38 -15.40 15.98 9.77
CA ALA A 38 -14.88 14.65 10.05
C ALA A 38 -16.03 13.64 10.16
N ILE A 39 -16.02 12.58 9.36
CA ILE A 39 -17.05 11.54 9.34
C ILE A 39 -16.38 10.16 9.43
N GLU A 40 -17.03 9.16 10.01
CA GLU A 40 -16.46 7.82 10.15
C GLU A 40 -16.43 7.07 8.80
N ASP A 41 -17.54 7.07 8.06
CA ASP A 41 -17.69 6.35 6.79
C ASP A 41 -17.08 7.11 5.61
N SER A 42 -16.13 6.50 4.90
CA SER A 42 -15.43 7.13 3.77
C SER A 42 -16.34 7.45 2.58
N ASN A 43 -17.41 6.68 2.34
CA ASN A 43 -18.34 7.00 1.26
C ASN A 43 -19.12 8.29 1.59
N GLN A 44 -19.47 8.49 2.85
CA GLN A 44 -20.13 9.72 3.31
C GLN A 44 -19.18 10.93 3.24
N VAL A 45 -17.88 10.77 3.57
CA VAL A 45 -16.89 11.85 3.38
C VAL A 45 -16.79 12.23 1.90
N ARG A 46 -16.66 11.24 1.01
CA ARG A 46 -16.58 11.47 -0.44
C ARG A 46 -17.83 12.16 -0.97
N GLN A 47 -19.01 11.69 -0.56
CA GLN A 47 -20.28 12.30 -0.94
C GLN A 47 -20.38 13.75 -0.48
N ALA A 48 -19.96 14.06 0.75
CA ALA A 48 -19.99 15.43 1.26
C ALA A 48 -19.10 16.38 0.44
N TYR A 49 -17.91 15.91 0.03
CA TYR A 49 -17.03 16.66 -0.86
C TYR A 49 -17.65 16.84 -2.26
N ASP A 50 -18.16 15.76 -2.86
CA ASP A 50 -18.77 15.74 -4.20
C ASP A 50 -20.08 16.57 -4.28
N GLU A 51 -20.75 16.79 -3.15
CA GLU A 51 -21.91 17.69 -3.00
C GLU A 51 -21.52 19.15 -2.70
N GLY A 52 -20.23 19.46 -2.61
CA GLY A 52 -19.73 20.81 -2.36
C GLY A 52 -19.88 21.28 -0.91
N ARG A 53 -20.06 20.37 0.05
CA ARG A 53 -20.08 20.71 1.49
C ARG A 53 -18.70 21.04 2.04
N CYS A 54 -17.64 20.63 1.33
CA CYS A 54 -16.24 20.90 1.66
C CYS A 54 -15.54 21.49 0.43
N ASP A 55 -14.63 22.43 0.66
CA ASP A 55 -13.78 23.00 -0.38
C ASP A 55 -12.67 22.03 -0.79
N ILE A 56 -12.19 21.22 0.16
CA ILE A 56 -11.13 20.23 -0.06
C ILE A 56 -11.44 18.89 0.62
N PHE A 57 -10.86 17.83 0.09
CA PHE A 57 -10.80 16.50 0.69
C PHE A 57 -9.33 16.18 1.01
N THR A 58 -9.03 15.65 2.19
CA THR A 58 -7.68 15.23 2.57
C THR A 58 -7.65 13.77 3.01
N THR A 59 -6.65 13.03 2.53
CA THR A 59 -6.26 11.65 2.92
C THR A 59 -4.87 11.37 2.32
N ASP A 60 -4.38 10.13 2.41
CA ASP A 60 -3.16 9.68 1.75
C ASP A 60 -3.21 9.97 0.24
N GLN A 61 -2.07 10.31 -0.38
CA GLN A 61 -2.07 10.68 -1.79
C GLN A 61 -2.62 9.57 -2.71
N SER A 62 -2.24 8.31 -2.47
CA SER A 62 -2.79 7.16 -3.20
C SER A 62 -4.31 7.02 -2.98
N GLY A 63 -4.78 7.27 -1.76
CA GLY A 63 -6.20 7.33 -1.43
C GLY A 63 -6.93 8.43 -2.20
N LEU A 64 -6.34 9.63 -2.34
CA LEU A 64 -6.93 10.72 -3.12
C LEU A 64 -7.15 10.35 -4.59
N TYR A 65 -6.21 9.63 -5.21
CA TYR A 65 -6.40 9.16 -6.59
C TYR A 65 -7.57 8.16 -6.68
N ALA A 66 -7.70 7.26 -5.71
CA ALA A 66 -8.81 6.31 -5.66
C ALA A 66 -10.16 7.00 -5.41
N GLU A 67 -10.22 7.93 -4.44
CA GLU A 67 -11.42 8.71 -4.15
C GLU A 67 -11.85 9.54 -5.36
N ARG A 68 -10.90 10.17 -6.07
CA ARG A 68 -11.16 10.96 -7.28
C ARG A 68 -11.88 10.16 -8.36
N LEU A 69 -11.50 8.90 -8.58
CA LEU A 69 -12.15 8.02 -9.56
C LEU A 69 -13.61 7.69 -9.21
N ALA A 70 -13.99 7.82 -7.94
CA ALA A 70 -15.34 7.54 -7.46
C ALA A 70 -16.24 8.80 -7.37
N LEU A 71 -15.75 9.97 -7.81
CA LEU A 71 -16.52 11.21 -7.90
C LEU A 71 -17.38 11.26 -9.16
N LYS A 72 -18.37 12.16 -9.19
CA LYS A 72 -19.26 12.28 -10.36
C LYS A 72 -18.52 12.69 -11.64
N ASN A 73 -17.57 13.62 -11.51
CA ASN A 73 -16.76 14.14 -12.62
C ASN A 73 -15.26 14.13 -12.22
N PRO A 74 -14.56 12.99 -12.31
CA PRO A 74 -13.18 12.87 -11.81
C PRO A 74 -12.20 13.93 -12.35
N ASP A 75 -12.37 14.35 -13.61
CA ASP A 75 -11.51 15.33 -14.30
C ASP A 75 -11.63 16.75 -13.74
N ASP A 76 -12.68 17.06 -12.97
CA ASP A 76 -12.88 18.36 -12.33
C ASP A 76 -12.01 18.53 -11.06
N HIS A 77 -11.34 17.48 -10.61
CA HIS A 77 -10.62 17.43 -9.33
C HIS A 77 -9.11 17.29 -9.50
N VAL A 78 -8.36 18.11 -8.76
CA VAL A 78 -6.90 18.12 -8.77
C VAL A 78 -6.32 17.74 -7.41
N VAL A 79 -5.33 16.84 -7.40
CA VAL A 79 -4.51 16.56 -6.22
C VAL A 79 -3.42 17.64 -6.13
N LEU A 80 -3.39 18.37 -5.02
CA LEU A 80 -2.40 19.43 -4.80
C LEU A 80 -0.98 18.85 -4.56
N PRO A 81 0.08 19.61 -4.88
CA PRO A 81 1.45 19.07 -4.88
C PRO A 81 2.06 18.89 -3.49
N GLU A 82 1.54 19.55 -2.46
CA GLU A 82 2.09 19.47 -1.11
C GLU A 82 1.80 18.12 -0.44
N ILE A 83 2.87 17.43 -0.05
CA ILE A 83 2.84 16.29 0.87
C ILE A 83 3.10 16.79 2.28
N ILE A 84 2.14 16.60 3.19
CA ILE A 84 2.18 17.19 4.54
C ILE A 84 2.57 16.19 5.64
N SER A 85 2.59 14.89 5.33
CA SER A 85 2.88 13.82 6.29
C SER A 85 3.64 12.65 5.65
N LYS A 86 4.09 11.70 6.49
CA LYS A 86 4.63 10.41 6.08
C LYS A 86 3.68 9.32 6.56
N GLU A 87 3.13 8.54 5.63
CA GLU A 87 2.08 7.54 5.90
C GLU A 87 2.53 6.16 5.36
N PRO A 88 3.49 5.48 6.02
CA PRO A 88 3.99 4.20 5.55
C PRO A 88 2.96 3.09 5.81
N LEU A 89 2.21 2.73 4.78
CA LEU A 89 1.24 1.64 4.84
C LEU A 89 1.97 0.29 4.88
N GLY A 90 1.69 -0.51 5.90
CA GLY A 90 2.24 -1.84 6.05
C GLY A 90 1.25 -2.78 6.73
N PRO A 91 1.46 -4.11 6.61
CA PRO A 91 0.62 -5.08 7.31
C PRO A 91 0.70 -4.88 8.83
N VAL A 92 -0.45 -4.88 9.49
CA VAL A 92 -0.56 -4.77 10.95
C VAL A 92 -1.14 -6.07 11.51
N VAL A 93 -0.55 -6.54 12.60
CA VAL A 93 -0.99 -7.74 13.33
C VAL A 93 -1.09 -7.46 14.83
N ARG A 94 -1.78 -8.33 15.58
CA ARG A 94 -1.82 -8.24 17.04
C ARG A 94 -0.43 -8.51 17.63
N GLN A 95 -0.11 -7.84 18.74
CA GLN A 95 1.10 -8.12 19.52
C GLN A 95 1.00 -9.47 20.23
N GLY A 96 2.15 -10.09 20.51
CA GLY A 96 2.25 -11.35 21.25
C GLY A 96 2.07 -12.62 20.42
N ASP A 97 1.98 -12.51 19.10
CA ASP A 97 1.93 -13.64 18.16
C ASP A 97 3.07 -13.55 17.15
N ASP A 98 4.28 -13.92 17.59
CA ASP A 98 5.50 -13.81 16.78
C ASP A 98 5.50 -14.73 15.56
N ASN A 99 4.81 -15.87 15.64
CA ASN A 99 4.68 -16.80 14.52
C ASN A 99 3.87 -16.16 13.39
N TRP A 100 2.70 -15.60 13.72
CA TRP A 100 1.89 -14.90 12.73
C TRP A 100 2.58 -13.65 12.20
N PHE A 101 3.23 -12.89 13.07
CA PHE A 101 4.04 -11.74 12.66
C PHE A 101 5.13 -12.14 11.65
N ASN A 102 5.85 -13.24 11.88
CA ASN A 102 6.88 -13.72 10.96
C ASN A 102 6.30 -14.13 9.61
N VAL A 103 5.16 -14.84 9.57
CA VAL A 103 4.50 -15.20 8.31
C VAL A 103 4.14 -13.96 7.49
N VAL A 104 3.51 -12.96 8.11
CA VAL A 104 3.09 -11.73 7.42
C VAL A 104 4.29 -10.92 6.95
N LYS A 105 5.27 -10.70 7.83
CA LYS A 105 6.50 -9.96 7.51
C LYS A 105 7.26 -10.59 6.36
N TRP A 106 7.48 -11.90 6.41
CA TRP A 106 8.26 -12.59 5.39
C TRP A 106 7.50 -12.73 4.08
N THR A 107 6.16 -12.83 4.09
CA THR A 107 5.36 -12.73 2.87
C THR A 107 5.62 -11.43 2.13
N TYR A 108 5.65 -10.30 2.85
CA TYR A 108 5.97 -9.00 2.24
C TYR A 108 7.37 -8.97 1.63
N PHE A 109 8.40 -9.43 2.36
CA PHE A 109 9.78 -9.46 1.83
C PHE A 109 9.96 -10.45 0.68
N ALA A 110 9.26 -11.59 0.68
CA ALA A 110 9.31 -12.54 -0.42
C ALA A 110 8.77 -11.94 -1.73
N LEU A 111 7.75 -11.07 -1.66
CA LEU A 111 7.26 -10.35 -2.84
C LEU A 111 8.32 -9.39 -3.41
N LEU A 112 9.06 -8.72 -2.54
CA LEU A 112 10.15 -7.81 -2.93
C LEU A 112 11.35 -8.58 -3.50
N ASP A 113 11.81 -9.62 -2.81
CA ASP A 113 12.93 -10.46 -3.25
C ASP A 113 12.60 -11.15 -4.59
N ALA A 114 11.35 -11.59 -4.77
CA ALA A 114 10.92 -12.15 -6.05
C ALA A 114 11.01 -11.13 -7.19
N GLU A 115 10.62 -9.87 -6.95
CA GLU A 115 10.76 -8.80 -7.93
C GLU A 115 12.23 -8.51 -8.23
N GLU A 116 13.07 -8.35 -7.20
CA GLU A 116 14.51 -8.08 -7.34
C GLU A 116 15.23 -9.18 -8.13
N LEU A 117 14.85 -10.44 -7.91
CA LEU A 117 15.41 -11.61 -8.59
C LEU A 117 14.78 -11.90 -9.97
N GLY A 118 13.82 -11.09 -10.42
CA GLY A 118 13.14 -11.27 -11.71
C GLY A 118 12.22 -12.52 -11.76
N ILE A 119 11.78 -12.99 -10.60
CA ILE A 119 10.82 -14.09 -10.46
C ILE A 119 9.41 -13.51 -10.57
N THR A 120 8.63 -14.03 -11.51
CA THR A 120 7.27 -13.55 -11.84
C THR A 120 6.28 -14.71 -11.75
N SER A 121 4.99 -14.38 -11.69
CA SER A 121 3.91 -15.38 -11.78
C SER A 121 4.04 -16.28 -13.02
N ALA A 122 4.60 -15.77 -14.12
CA ALA A 122 4.77 -16.48 -15.38
C ALA A 122 5.98 -17.42 -15.43
N ASN A 123 7.07 -17.12 -14.71
CA ASN A 123 8.33 -17.86 -14.81
C ASN A 123 8.73 -18.61 -13.53
N VAL A 124 8.00 -18.48 -12.42
CA VAL A 124 8.41 -19.01 -11.11
C VAL A 124 8.71 -20.51 -11.13
N GLU A 125 7.98 -21.30 -11.93
CA GLU A 125 8.28 -22.74 -12.09
C GLU A 125 9.56 -23.02 -12.85
N GLU A 126 9.83 -22.25 -13.91
CA GLU A 126 11.09 -22.33 -14.66
C GLU A 126 12.27 -21.94 -13.79
N MET A 127 12.10 -20.89 -12.98
CA MET A 127 13.14 -20.34 -12.10
C MET A 127 13.60 -21.33 -11.02
N LYS A 128 12.83 -22.39 -10.73
CA LYS A 128 13.29 -23.52 -9.88
C LYS A 128 14.51 -24.24 -10.48
N GLY A 129 14.71 -24.18 -11.80
CA GLY A 129 15.88 -24.71 -12.50
C GLY A 129 17.08 -23.76 -12.56
N SER A 130 16.97 -22.54 -12.02
CA SER A 130 18.05 -21.54 -12.06
C SER A 130 19.33 -22.04 -11.39
N THR A 131 20.49 -21.67 -11.93
CA THR A 131 21.79 -21.94 -11.29
C THR A 131 22.15 -20.90 -10.23
N ASN A 132 21.39 -19.81 -10.09
CA ASN A 132 21.62 -18.80 -9.06
C ASN A 132 21.27 -19.36 -7.67
N PRO A 133 22.23 -19.43 -6.72
CA PRO A 133 21.99 -19.93 -5.38
C PRO A 133 20.97 -19.13 -4.56
N GLU A 134 20.76 -17.84 -4.86
CA GLU A 134 19.74 -17.01 -4.21
C GLU A 134 18.34 -17.44 -4.65
N ILE A 135 18.10 -17.55 -5.96
CA ILE A 135 16.83 -18.03 -6.51
C ILE A 135 16.50 -19.42 -5.98
N LYS A 136 17.47 -20.34 -5.95
CA LYS A 136 17.26 -21.69 -5.39
C LYS A 136 16.81 -21.65 -3.93
N ARG A 137 17.44 -20.84 -3.09
CA ARG A 137 17.07 -20.72 -1.67
C ARG A 137 15.70 -20.08 -1.47
N VAL A 138 15.41 -18.99 -2.18
CA VAL A 138 14.13 -18.27 -2.09
C VAL A 138 12.97 -19.18 -2.53
N LEU A 139 13.14 -19.96 -3.59
CA LEU A 139 12.10 -20.87 -4.11
C LEU A 139 12.06 -22.23 -3.40
N GLY A 140 12.83 -22.44 -2.32
CA GLY A 140 12.83 -23.69 -1.56
C GLY A 140 13.36 -24.90 -2.33
N VAL A 141 14.16 -24.68 -3.37
CA VAL A 141 14.73 -25.77 -4.18
C VAL A 141 15.70 -26.57 -3.32
N LYS A 142 15.49 -27.89 -3.26
CA LYS A 142 16.33 -28.80 -2.50
C LYS A 142 17.73 -28.92 -3.13
N ASN A 143 18.74 -29.01 -2.27
CA ASN A 143 20.10 -29.38 -2.61
C ASN A 143 20.18 -30.84 -3.07
N GLU A 144 21.32 -31.23 -3.65
CA GLU A 144 21.55 -32.61 -4.13
C GLU A 144 21.45 -33.66 -3.01
N ASP A 145 21.76 -33.29 -1.76
CA ASP A 145 21.62 -34.14 -0.58
C ASP A 145 20.18 -34.24 -0.04
N GLY A 146 19.22 -33.56 -0.70
CA GLY A 146 17.81 -33.53 -0.33
C GLY A 146 17.44 -32.50 0.74
N SER A 147 18.41 -31.75 1.28
CA SER A 147 18.16 -30.65 2.23
C SER A 147 17.61 -29.40 1.53
N ALA A 148 16.89 -28.56 2.26
CA ALA A 148 16.46 -27.23 1.82
C ALA A 148 17.03 -26.16 2.76
N ALA A 149 16.87 -24.89 2.40
CA ALA A 149 17.35 -23.76 3.21
C ALA A 149 16.68 -23.67 4.60
N GLY A 150 15.47 -24.23 4.74
CA GLY A 150 14.72 -24.19 6.01
C GLY A 150 13.97 -22.88 6.21
N PHE A 151 13.83 -22.06 5.16
CA PHE A 151 13.18 -20.75 5.26
C PHE A 151 11.67 -20.88 5.44
N GLY A 152 11.03 -21.83 4.74
CA GLY A 152 9.61 -22.11 4.92
C GLY A 152 9.31 -22.77 6.26
N THR A 153 10.00 -23.89 6.55
CA THR A 153 9.78 -24.63 7.79
C THR A 153 10.14 -23.82 9.04
N GLY A 154 11.12 -22.92 8.95
CA GLY A 154 11.48 -21.97 10.02
C GLY A 154 10.38 -20.98 10.40
N ILE A 155 9.40 -20.76 9.53
CA ILE A 155 8.20 -19.94 9.80
C ILE A 155 6.90 -20.76 9.81
N GLY A 156 6.99 -22.09 9.86
CA GLY A 156 5.84 -22.99 9.95
C GLY A 156 5.10 -23.23 8.63
N LEU A 157 5.72 -22.93 7.49
CA LEU A 157 5.20 -23.20 6.14
C LEU A 157 6.00 -24.31 5.46
N ASP A 158 5.56 -24.74 4.27
CA ASP A 158 6.37 -25.61 3.42
C ASP A 158 7.51 -24.82 2.75
N GLU A 159 8.54 -25.52 2.27
CA GLU A 159 9.72 -24.86 1.66
C GLU A 159 9.38 -24.11 0.37
N GLU A 160 8.31 -24.48 -0.35
CA GLU A 160 7.88 -23.83 -1.59
C GLU A 160 6.93 -22.65 -1.34
N TRP A 161 6.79 -22.15 -0.11
CA TRP A 161 5.87 -21.07 0.24
C TRP A 161 5.99 -19.82 -0.64
N VAL A 162 7.21 -19.43 -1.08
CA VAL A 162 7.40 -18.31 -2.02
C VAL A 162 6.89 -18.64 -3.42
N VAL A 163 7.07 -19.89 -3.89
CA VAL A 163 6.48 -20.35 -5.16
C VAL A 163 4.96 -20.22 -5.11
N HIS A 164 4.34 -20.60 -3.99
CA HIS A 164 2.90 -20.46 -3.80
C HIS A 164 2.43 -19.00 -3.83
N ILE A 165 3.16 -18.09 -3.16
CA ILE A 165 2.88 -16.65 -3.20
C ILE A 165 2.95 -16.13 -4.64
N VAL A 166 4.08 -16.33 -5.31
CA VAL A 166 4.32 -15.75 -6.64
C VAL A 166 3.39 -16.36 -7.69
N LYS A 167 3.03 -17.65 -7.60
CA LYS A 167 1.98 -18.22 -8.46
C LYS A 167 0.61 -17.59 -8.23
N GLY A 168 0.25 -17.34 -6.97
CA GLY A 168 -1.07 -16.86 -6.60
C GLY A 168 -1.28 -15.40 -6.96
N VAL A 169 -0.28 -14.57 -6.65
CA VAL A 169 -0.42 -13.10 -6.74
C VAL A 169 0.73 -12.42 -7.47
N GLY A 170 1.71 -13.13 -8.03
CA GLY A 170 2.91 -12.50 -8.62
C GLY A 170 3.86 -11.91 -7.57
N ASN A 171 4.92 -11.25 -8.05
CA ASN A 171 5.83 -10.48 -7.21
C ASN A 171 5.26 -9.08 -6.87
N TYR A 172 6.00 -8.28 -6.10
CA TYR A 172 5.53 -6.96 -5.66
C TYR A 172 5.21 -6.02 -6.83
N GLY A 173 6.10 -5.89 -7.81
CA GLY A 173 5.90 -5.09 -9.03
C GLY A 173 4.65 -5.52 -9.82
N GLU A 174 4.43 -6.82 -10.01
CA GLU A 174 3.21 -7.34 -10.67
C GLU A 174 1.93 -6.99 -9.89
N ILE A 175 1.98 -6.97 -8.57
CA ILE A 175 0.85 -6.54 -7.71
C ILE A 175 0.65 -5.04 -7.86
N PHE A 176 1.71 -4.24 -7.80
CA PHE A 176 1.64 -2.79 -7.95
C PHE A 176 1.05 -2.41 -9.32
N ASP A 177 1.62 -2.92 -10.40
CA ASP A 177 1.29 -2.56 -11.77
C ASP A 177 -0.16 -2.83 -12.14
N ARG A 178 -0.74 -3.92 -11.63
CA ARG A 178 -2.13 -4.29 -11.93
C ARG A 178 -3.17 -3.51 -11.12
N ASN A 179 -2.78 -2.94 -9.97
CA ASN A 179 -3.73 -2.35 -9.02
C ASN A 179 -3.63 -0.83 -8.95
N VAL A 180 -2.42 -0.28 -8.96
CA VAL A 180 -2.14 1.15 -8.75
C VAL A 180 -1.05 1.71 -9.67
N GLY A 181 -0.58 0.91 -10.63
CA GLY A 181 0.47 1.30 -11.55
C GLY A 181 -0.03 2.14 -12.73
N PRO A 182 0.89 2.52 -13.64
CA PRO A 182 0.61 3.46 -14.73
C PRO A 182 -0.40 2.94 -15.77
N ASN A 183 -0.68 1.63 -15.77
CA ASN A 183 -1.64 0.99 -16.68
C ASN A 183 -3.02 0.82 -16.04
N THR A 184 -3.25 1.41 -14.87
CA THR A 184 -4.54 1.40 -14.18
C THR A 184 -5.25 2.75 -14.35
N PRO A 185 -6.56 2.82 -14.08
CA PRO A 185 -7.26 4.11 -14.10
C PRO A 185 -6.80 5.12 -13.05
N LEU A 186 -5.97 4.70 -12.06
CA LEU A 186 -5.53 5.51 -10.94
C LEU A 186 -4.67 6.71 -11.37
#